data_AF-B0NAT8-F1
#
_entry.id   AF-B0NAT8-F1
#
_cell.length_a   1.000
_cell.length_b   1.000
_cell.length_c   1.000
_cell.angle_alpha   90.00
_cell.angle_beta   90.00
_cell.angle_gamma   90.00
#
_symmetry.space_group_name_H-M   'P 1'
#
loop_
_entity.id
_entity.type
_entity.pdbx_description
1 polymer ?
#
loop_
_entity_poly.entity_id
_entity_poly.type
_entity_poly.pdbx_seq_one_letter_code
_entity_poly.pdbx_strand_id
1 'polypeptide(L)'
;MKKIIEGKIYDTEKAEVIFSFRRKYQDPIAWKPGYAFNTWEDARYLKTQKGTFLFYCKSRKDLKVVKEEEVKNVIERLDPDRFMELYGELEEG
;
A
#
# COMPACT_ATOMS: atom_id res chain seq x y z
N MET A 1 -13.94 1.36 -5.99
CA MET A 1 -13.17 1.73 -7.22
C MET A 1 -12.74 0.46 -7.94
N LYS A 2 -13.02 0.36 -9.24
CA LYS A 2 -12.65 -0.78 -10.08
C LYS A 2 -11.53 -0.39 -11.04
N LYS A 3 -10.53 -1.23 -11.21
CA LYS A 3 -9.44 -1.02 -12.18
C LYS A 3 -9.04 -2.35 -12.82
N ILE A 4 -8.72 -2.32 -14.11
CA ILE A 4 -8.18 -3.47 -14.82
C ILE A 4 -6.65 -3.39 -14.75
N ILE A 5 -6.02 -4.42 -14.21
CA ILE A 5 -4.56 -4.55 -14.16
C ILE A 5 -4.22 -5.94 -14.71
N GLU A 6 -3.34 -6.02 -15.70
CA GLU A 6 -2.92 -7.29 -16.32
C GLU A 6 -4.11 -8.17 -16.78
N GLY A 7 -5.14 -7.55 -17.36
CA GLY A 7 -6.34 -8.26 -17.83
C GLY A 7 -7.28 -8.75 -16.73
N LYS A 8 -6.99 -8.49 -15.45
CA LYS A 8 -7.84 -8.84 -14.31
C LYS A 8 -8.54 -7.60 -13.75
N ILE A 9 -9.83 -7.72 -13.44
CA ILE A 9 -10.60 -6.66 -12.78
C ILE A 9 -10.35 -6.76 -11.27
N TYR A 10 -9.82 -5.69 -10.71
CA TYR A 10 -9.63 -5.53 -9.28
C TYR A 10 -10.64 -4.50 -8.75
N ASP A 11 -11.46 -4.93 -7.80
CA ASP A 11 -12.44 -4.09 -7.13
C ASP A 11 -11.99 -3.82 -5.70
N THR A 12 -11.67 -2.56 -5.41
CA THR A 12 -11.25 -2.10 -4.08
C THR A 12 -12.37 -2.12 -3.05
N GLU A 13 -13.65 -2.17 -3.46
CA GLU A 13 -14.80 -2.22 -2.54
C GLU A 13 -15.06 -3.64 -2.04
N LYS A 14 -14.63 -4.65 -2.81
CA LYS A 14 -14.71 -6.07 -2.43
C LYS A 14 -13.43 -6.58 -1.79
N ALA A 15 -12.39 -5.77 -1.75
CA ALA A 15 -11.10 -6.14 -1.19
C ALA A 15 -11.06 -5.76 0.30
N GLU A 16 -10.49 -6.64 1.12
CA GLU A 16 -10.31 -6.42 2.55
C GLU A 16 -9.11 -5.51 2.79
N VAL A 17 -9.22 -4.57 3.72
CA VAL A 17 -8.09 -3.71 4.09
C VAL A 17 -7.24 -4.44 5.13
N ILE A 18 -6.01 -4.79 4.76
CA ILE A 18 -5.07 -5.45 5.67
C ILE A 18 -4.37 -4.41 6.55
N PHE A 19 -3.86 -3.36 5.91
CA PHE A 19 -3.01 -2.38 6.56
C PHE A 19 -3.21 -1.00 5.95
N SER A 20 -3.24 0.04 6.77
CA SER A 20 -3.35 1.43 6.35
C SER A 20 -2.21 2.22 6.94
N PHE A 21 -1.56 3.05 6.12
CA PHE A 21 -0.40 3.83 6.53
C PHE A 21 -0.31 5.13 5.75
N ARG A 22 0.54 6.04 6.21
CA ARG A 22 0.84 7.27 5.49
C ARG A 22 2.14 7.14 4.73
N ARG A 23 2.08 7.39 3.43
CA ARG A 23 3.25 7.42 2.56
C ARG A 23 3.59 8.86 2.22
N LYS A 24 4.87 9.20 2.36
CA LYS A 24 5.41 10.47 1.90
C LYS A 24 5.66 10.39 0.39
N TYR A 25 5.11 11.34 -0.34
CA TYR A 25 5.36 11.58 -1.76
C TYR A 25 6.10 12.90 -1.92
N GLN A 26 7.02 12.93 -2.89
CA GLN A 26 7.76 14.12 -3.24
C GLN A 26 7.32 14.53 -4.65
N ASP A 27 6.52 15.59 -4.72
CA ASP A 27 5.95 16.09 -5.96
C ASP A 27 6.73 17.29 -6.47
N PRO A 28 7.19 17.29 -7.73
CA PRO A 28 7.91 18.43 -8.27
C PRO A 28 7.03 19.67 -8.34
N ILE A 29 7.60 20.82 -8.01
CA ILE A 29 6.92 22.10 -8.12
C ILE A 29 7.01 22.57 -9.57
N ALA A 30 5.89 22.54 -10.30
CA ALA A 30 5.84 22.89 -11.72
C ALA A 30 6.42 24.28 -12.05
N TRP A 31 6.30 25.24 -11.12
CA TRP A 31 6.75 26.63 -11.27
C TRP A 31 8.14 26.92 -10.68
N LYS A 32 8.80 25.93 -10.05
CA LYS A 32 10.13 26.11 -9.47
C LYS A 32 10.98 24.84 -9.68
N PRO A 33 11.72 24.75 -10.81
CA PRO A 33 12.58 23.61 -11.11
C PRO A 33 13.56 23.34 -9.97
N GLY A 34 13.72 22.08 -9.59
CA GLY A 34 14.60 21.66 -8.48
C GLY A 34 13.96 21.72 -7.08
N TYR A 35 12.75 22.26 -6.94
CA TYR A 35 12.00 22.21 -5.69
C TYR A 35 10.86 21.19 -5.79
N ALA A 36 10.53 20.56 -4.65
CA ALA A 36 9.44 19.61 -4.53
C ALA A 36 8.64 19.84 -3.25
N PHE A 37 7.33 19.61 -3.30
CA PHE A 37 6.49 19.52 -2.11
C PHE A 37 6.55 18.11 -1.55
N ASN A 38 6.59 18.01 -0.23
CA ASN A 38 6.43 16.75 0.48
C ASN A 38 4.97 16.62 0.91
N THR A 39 4.25 15.70 0.28
CA THR A 39 2.84 15.42 0.60
C THR A 39 2.75 14.09 1.33
N TRP A 40 2.03 14.07 2.45
CA TRP A 40 1.69 12.82 3.13
C TRP A 40 0.31 12.38 2.68
N GLU A 41 0.21 11.17 2.14
CA GLU A 41 -1.05 10.63 1.64
C GLU A 41 -1.34 9.27 2.26
N ASP A 42 -2.62 9.02 2.52
CA ASP A 42 -3.08 7.76 3.08
C ASP A 42 -3.04 6.68 1.98
N ALA A 43 -2.26 5.65 2.25
CA ALA A 43 -2.09 4.46 1.45
C ALA A 43 -2.59 3.23 2.21
N ARG A 44 -3.06 2.23 1.48
CA ARG A 44 -3.65 1.01 2.03
C ARG A 44 -3.16 -0.19 1.26
N TYR A 45 -2.87 -1.26 1.97
CA TYR A 45 -2.75 -2.59 1.40
C TYR A 45 -4.08 -3.31 1.53
N LEU A 46 -4.55 -3.87 0.41
CA LEU A 46 -5.79 -4.60 0.30
C LEU A 46 -5.51 -6.05 -0.07
N LYS A 47 -6.28 -6.99 0.50
CA LYS A 47 -6.33 -8.38 0.06
C LYS A 47 -7.59 -8.61 -0.75
N THR A 48 -7.43 -9.18 -1.94
CA THR A 48 -8.59 -9.72 -2.67
C THR A 48 -9.01 -11.06 -2.08
N GLN A 49 -10.25 -11.46 -2.33
CA GLN A 49 -10.75 -12.80 -1.95
C GLN A 49 -9.94 -13.96 -2.56
N LYS A 50 -9.22 -13.70 -3.67
CA LYS A 50 -8.34 -14.67 -4.32
C LYS A 50 -6.91 -14.70 -3.72
N GLY A 51 -6.65 -13.94 -2.66
CA GLY A 51 -5.35 -13.85 -2.00
C GLY A 51 -4.35 -12.91 -2.67
N THR A 52 -4.72 -12.18 -3.72
CA THR A 52 -3.84 -11.18 -4.35
C THR A 52 -3.78 -9.91 -3.49
N PHE A 53 -2.57 -9.39 -3.28
CA PHE A 53 -2.33 -8.14 -2.56
C PHE A 53 -2.31 -6.94 -3.51
N LEU A 54 -2.94 -5.86 -3.09
CA LEU A 54 -3.03 -4.62 -3.84
C LEU A 54 -2.55 -3.46 -2.99
N PHE A 55 -1.74 -2.60 -3.58
CA PHE A 55 -1.47 -1.28 -3.05
C PHE A 55 -2.52 -0.30 -3.59
N TYR A 56 -3.16 0.46 -2.71
CA TYR A 56 -4.15 1.46 -3.05
C TYR A 56 -3.85 2.80 -2.37
N CYS A 57 -3.75 3.87 -3.17
CA CYS A 57 -3.69 5.24 -2.66
C CYS A 57 -4.87 6.04 -3.22
N LYS A 58 -5.77 6.46 -2.34
CA LYS A 58 -7.01 7.16 -2.72
C LYS A 58 -6.71 8.51 -3.38
N SER A 59 -5.81 9.30 -2.80
CA SER A 59 -5.48 10.65 -3.28
C SER A 59 -4.91 10.63 -4.69
N ARG A 60 -4.09 9.62 -5.01
CA ARG A 60 -3.51 9.43 -6.35
C ARG A 60 -4.38 8.63 -7.31
N LYS A 61 -5.47 8.03 -6.83
CA LYS A 61 -6.23 7.00 -7.55
C LYS A 61 -5.31 5.88 -8.08
N ASP A 62 -4.23 5.61 -7.35
CA ASP A 62 -3.24 4.60 -7.74
C ASP A 62 -3.64 3.26 -7.16
N LEU A 63 -3.65 2.24 -8.02
CA LEU A 63 -3.93 0.86 -7.66
C LEU A 63 -2.92 0.00 -8.40
N LYS A 64 -2.16 -0.79 -7.64
CA LYS A 64 -1.10 -1.65 -8.15
C LYS A 64 -1.19 -3.02 -7.49
N VAL A 65 -0.87 -4.06 -8.25
CA VAL A 65 -0.64 -5.40 -7.69
C VAL A 65 0.75 -5.40 -7.06
N VAL A 66 0.85 -5.91 -5.84
CA VAL A 66 2.11 -6.02 -5.10
C VAL A 66 2.30 -7.45 -4.62
N LYS A 67 3.54 -7.83 -4.36
CA LYS A 67 3.84 -9.15 -3.77
C LYS A 67 3.60 -9.12 -2.26
N GLU A 68 3.26 -10.26 -1.69
CA GLU A 68 3.11 -10.40 -0.24
C GLU A 68 4.39 -10.00 0.52
N GLU A 69 5.56 -10.35 -0.01
CA GLU A 69 6.86 -10.02 0.57
C GLU A 69 7.05 -8.50 0.72
N GLU A 70 6.63 -7.71 -0.27
CA GLU A 70 6.70 -6.25 -0.18
C GLU A 70 5.76 -5.70 0.89
N VAL A 71 4.57 -6.30 1.03
CA VAL A 71 3.60 -5.91 2.06
C VAL A 71 4.17 -6.23 3.45
N LYS A 72 4.70 -7.44 3.63
CA LYS A 72 5.35 -7.90 4.87
C LYS A 72 6.48 -6.95 5.31
N ASN A 73 7.44 -6.70 4.42
CA ASN A 73 8.57 -5.81 4.70
C ASN A 73 8.14 -4.38 5.08
N VAL A 74 7.03 -3.89 4.52
CA VAL A 74 6.52 -2.55 4.83
C VAL A 74 5.79 -2.53 6.18
N ILE A 75 4.97 -3.55 6.47
CA ILE A 75 4.26 -3.66 7.75
C ILE A 75 5.28 -3.86 8.87
N GLU A 76 6.24 -4.78 8.72
CA GLU A 76 7.33 -5.02 9.68
C GLU A 76 8.07 -3.73 10.07
N ARG A 77 8.39 -2.89 9.07
CA ARG A 77 9.12 -1.63 9.29
C ARG A 77 8.29 -0.51 9.90
N LEU A 78 6.98 -0.48 9.64
CA LEU A 78 6.10 0.60 10.07
C LEU A 78 5.39 0.29 11.39
N ASP A 79 5.02 -0.97 11.58
CA ASP A 79 4.18 -1.44 12.68
C ASP A 79 4.48 -2.93 12.96
N PRO A 80 5.57 -3.22 13.68
CA PRO A 80 5.99 -4.59 13.99
C PRO A 80 4.96 -5.31 14.88
N ASP A 81 4.24 -4.61 15.74
CA ASP A 81 3.13 -5.17 16.53
C ASP A 81 2.03 -5.72 15.62
N ARG A 82 1.57 -4.92 14.66
CA ARG A 82 0.58 -5.36 13.67
C ARG A 82 1.10 -6.45 12.74
N PHE A 83 2.40 -6.47 12.48
CA PHE A 83 3.05 -7.56 11.77
C PHE A 83 2.92 -8.88 12.54
N MET A 84 3.22 -8.87 13.84
CA MET A 84 3.09 -10.06 14.70
C MET A 84 1.63 -10.55 14.80
N GLU A 85 0.65 -9.63 14.87
CA GLU A 85 -0.77 -10.00 14.85
C GLU A 85 -1.20 -10.67 13.53
N LEU A 86 -0.66 -10.21 12.40
CA LEU A 86 -1.06 -10.67 11.06
C LEU A 86 -0.27 -11.90 10.57
N TYR A 87 0.98 -12.05 10.99
CA TYR A 87 1.92 -13.03 10.43
C TYR A 87 2.58 -13.94 11.48
N GLY A 88 2.39 -13.69 12.78
CA GLY A 88 2.90 -14.52 13.88
C GLY A 88 4.23 -14.02 14.48
N GLU A 89 4.66 -14.69 15.55
CA GLU A 89 5.91 -14.40 16.26
C GLU A 89 7.13 -14.77 15.39
N LEU A 90 8.07 -13.83 15.29
CA LEU A 90 9.43 -14.10 14.81
C LEU A 90 10.25 -14.65 15.99
N GLU A 91 11.08 -15.67 15.78
CA GLU A 91 11.98 -16.16 16.85
C GLU A 91 12.88 -15.00 17.33
N GLU A 92 12.87 -14.75 18.65
CA GLU A 92 13.79 -13.82 19.31
C GLU A 92 15.24 -14.26 19.10
N GLY A 93 16.10 -13.34 18.64
CA GLY A 93 17.54 -13.55 18.43
C GLY A 93 18.38 -12.78 19.43
#